data_AF-A0A7L2BF11-F1
#
_entry.id   AF-A0A7L2BF11-F1
#
_cell.length_a   1.000
_cell.length_b   1.000
_cell.length_c   1.000
_cell.angle_alpha   90.00
_cell.angle_beta   90.00
_cell.angle_gamma   90.00
#
_symmetry.space_group_name_H-M   'P 1'
#
loop_
_entity.id
_entity.type
_entity.pdbx_description
1 polymer ?
#
loop_
_entity_poly.entity_id
_entity_poly.type
_entity_poly.pdbx_seq_one_letter_code
_entity_poly.pdbx_strand_id
1 'polypeptide(L)'
;CLQNGIVPIVEPEILPDGDHDLKRCQYVTEKVLAAVYKALSDHHVYLEGTLLKPNMVTPGHSCPTKYSPEEIAMATVTALRRTVPPAVPGVTFLSGGQSEEEASINLNAINTCPLVRPWALTFSYGRALQASALSAWRGQKDNADAATEEFVKRAEVNGLAALGKYEGSGDNSGAAGQSLYVANHAY
;
A
#
# COMPACT_ATOMS: atom_id res chain seq x y z
N CYS A 1 22.82 -0.23 3.85
CA CYS A 1 21.96 -1.10 4.68
C CYS A 1 22.55 -2.51 4.81
N LEU A 2 22.61 -3.29 3.73
CA LEU A 2 23.02 -4.71 3.79
C LEU A 2 24.42 -4.95 4.37
N GLN A 3 25.43 -4.16 3.99
CA GLN A 3 26.79 -4.25 4.55
C GLN A 3 26.85 -4.04 6.07
N ASN A 4 25.83 -3.40 6.66
CA ASN A 4 25.72 -3.14 8.09
C ASN A 4 24.66 -4.03 8.77
N GLY A 5 24.20 -5.10 8.12
CA GLY A 5 23.19 -6.01 8.68
C GLY A 5 21.78 -5.41 8.81
N ILE A 6 21.47 -4.33 8.07
CA ILE A 6 20.16 -3.68 8.06
C ILE A 6 19.43 -4.06 6.76
N VAL A 7 18.22 -4.58 6.87
CA VAL A 7 17.32 -4.88 5.73
C VAL A 7 16.84 -3.55 5.12
N PRO A 8 17.15 -3.24 3.85
CA PRO A 8 16.57 -2.09 3.17
C PRO A 8 15.13 -2.37 2.72
N ILE A 9 14.23 -1.42 3.01
CA ILE A 9 12.94 -1.30 2.33
C ILE A 9 13.14 -0.33 1.16
N VAL A 10 12.93 -0.80 -0.06
CA VAL A 10 13.08 0.01 -1.28
C VAL A 10 11.71 0.62 -1.60
N GLU A 11 11.60 1.95 -1.55
CA GLU A 11 10.34 2.68 -1.71
C GLU A 11 10.38 3.59 -2.96
N PRO A 12 10.05 3.06 -4.16
CA PRO A 12 9.93 3.86 -5.37
C PRO A 12 8.48 4.34 -5.55
N GLU A 13 8.02 5.26 -4.70
CA GLU A 13 6.65 5.77 -4.74
C GLU A 13 6.36 6.52 -6.06
N ILE A 14 5.32 6.10 -6.76
CA ILE A 14 4.69 6.86 -7.85
C ILE A 14 3.47 7.56 -7.27
N LEU A 15 3.48 8.89 -7.31
CA LEU A 15 2.41 9.70 -6.73
C LEU A 15 1.08 9.51 -7.49
N PRO A 16 -0.07 9.50 -6.77
CA PRO A 16 -1.39 9.40 -7.38
C PRO A 16 -1.89 10.73 -7.96
N ASP A 17 -1.13 11.82 -7.87
CA ASP A 17 -1.52 13.13 -8.38
C ASP A 17 -1.84 13.10 -9.89
N GLY A 18 -2.96 13.72 -10.28
CA GLY A 18 -3.40 13.85 -11.66
C GLY A 18 -4.68 13.08 -12.00
N ASP A 19 -5.05 13.10 -13.29
CA ASP A 19 -6.29 12.56 -13.86
C ASP A 19 -6.08 11.25 -14.65
N HIS A 20 -4.89 10.68 -14.57
CA HIS A 20 -4.49 9.50 -15.31
C HIS A 20 -5.32 8.27 -14.94
N ASP A 21 -5.54 7.38 -15.91
CA ASP A 21 -6.32 6.16 -15.71
C ASP A 21 -5.49 5.03 -15.05
N LEU A 22 -6.18 3.96 -14.66
CA LEU A 22 -5.56 2.79 -14.01
C LEU A 22 -4.47 2.16 -14.89
N LYS A 23 -4.69 2.11 -16.21
CA LYS A 23 -3.75 1.53 -17.18
C LYS A 23 -2.46 2.34 -17.25
N ARG A 24 -2.56 3.68 -17.20
CA ARG A 24 -1.40 4.56 -17.18
C ARG A 24 -0.57 4.35 -15.93
N CYS A 25 -1.20 4.25 -14.76
CA CYS A 25 -0.51 3.93 -13.50
C CYS A 25 0.18 2.56 -13.58
N GLN A 26 -0.50 1.54 -14.11
CA GLN A 26 0.09 0.21 -14.28
C GLN A 26 1.32 0.26 -15.19
N TYR A 27 1.22 0.93 -16.33
CA TYR A 27 2.33 1.08 -17.27
C TYR A 27 3.56 1.73 -16.61
N VAL A 28 3.36 2.84 -15.89
CA VAL A 28 4.45 3.55 -15.22
C VAL A 28 5.05 2.70 -14.11
N THR A 29 4.21 2.03 -13.31
CA THR A 29 4.65 1.09 -12.27
C THR A 29 5.54 -0.01 -12.83
N GLU A 30 5.14 -0.63 -13.96
CA GLU A 30 5.95 -1.65 -14.61
C GLU A 30 7.31 -1.10 -15.09
N LYS A 31 7.36 0.12 -15.63
CA LYS A 31 8.62 0.73 -16.08
C LYS A 31 9.54 1.08 -14.92
N VAL A 32 9.00 1.65 -13.85
CA VAL A 32 9.77 2.03 -12.65
C VAL A 32 10.32 0.79 -11.96
N LEU A 33 9.48 -0.24 -11.71
CA LEU A 33 9.94 -1.44 -11.02
C LEU A 33 10.97 -2.22 -11.84
N ALA A 34 10.83 -2.29 -13.17
CA ALA A 34 11.85 -2.89 -14.02
C ALA A 34 13.21 -2.16 -13.91
N ALA A 35 13.20 -0.81 -13.89
CA ALA A 35 14.41 -0.02 -13.70
C ALA A 35 15.01 -0.22 -12.30
N VAL A 36 14.18 -0.26 -11.25
CA VAL A 36 14.61 -0.53 -9.87
C VAL A 36 15.31 -1.88 -9.78
N TYR A 37 14.70 -2.98 -10.23
CA TYR A 37 15.33 -4.29 -10.11
C TYR A 37 16.57 -4.45 -10.98
N LYS A 38 16.63 -3.78 -12.13
CA LYS A 38 17.87 -3.70 -12.91
C LYS A 38 18.97 -3.00 -12.11
N ALA A 39 18.68 -1.86 -11.48
CA ALA A 39 19.65 -1.15 -10.65
C ALA A 39 20.08 -1.97 -9.42
N LEU A 40 19.15 -2.63 -8.73
CA LEU A 40 19.48 -3.52 -7.60
C LEU A 40 20.42 -4.65 -8.04
N SER A 41 20.19 -5.24 -9.21
CA SER A 41 21.07 -6.27 -9.79
C SER A 41 22.46 -5.72 -10.10
N ASP A 42 22.55 -4.55 -10.75
CA ASP A 42 23.81 -3.89 -11.10
C ASP A 42 24.66 -3.55 -9.88
N HIS A 43 24.01 -3.26 -8.76
CA HIS A 43 24.65 -2.96 -7.48
C HIS A 43 24.82 -4.20 -6.57
N HIS A 44 24.64 -5.41 -7.12
CA HIS A 44 24.84 -6.68 -6.42
C HIS A 44 24.01 -6.81 -5.13
N VAL A 45 22.79 -6.28 -5.13
CA VAL A 45 21.88 -6.35 -3.98
C VAL A 45 21.34 -7.77 -3.83
N TYR A 46 21.48 -8.33 -2.63
CA TYR A 46 20.89 -9.61 -2.23
C TYR A 46 19.39 -9.45 -1.96
N LEU A 47 18.54 -9.86 -2.91
CA LEU A 47 17.11 -9.56 -2.92
C LEU A 47 16.33 -10.22 -1.77
N GLU A 48 16.75 -11.41 -1.34
CA GLU A 48 16.18 -12.14 -0.21
C GLU A 48 16.33 -11.35 1.11
N GLY A 49 17.29 -10.42 1.16
CA GLY A 49 17.51 -9.51 2.28
C GLY A 49 16.86 -8.14 2.12
N THR A 50 15.87 -7.99 1.25
CA THR A 50 15.18 -6.71 0.97
C THR A 50 13.68 -6.80 1.14
N LEU A 51 13.00 -5.65 1.19
CA LEU A 51 11.55 -5.54 0.99
C LEU A 51 11.28 -4.47 -0.06
N LEU A 52 10.17 -4.61 -0.79
CA LEU A 52 9.67 -3.57 -1.70
C LEU A 52 8.50 -2.85 -1.03
N LYS A 53 8.50 -1.52 -1.02
CA LYS A 53 7.36 -0.68 -0.60
C LYS A 53 6.89 0.17 -1.77
N PRO A 54 6.07 -0.38 -2.68
CA PRO A 54 5.56 0.34 -3.83
C PRO A 54 4.21 0.99 -3.49
N ASN A 55 3.77 1.92 -4.32
CA ASN A 55 2.35 2.27 -4.43
C ASN A 55 1.54 1.06 -4.92
N MET A 56 0.26 0.99 -4.55
CA MET A 56 -0.70 0.18 -5.29
C MET A 56 -0.92 0.79 -6.68
N VAL A 57 -1.34 -0.02 -7.64
CA VAL A 57 -1.72 0.48 -8.96
C VAL A 57 -3.16 0.98 -8.89
N THR A 58 -3.33 2.29 -8.74
CA THR A 58 -4.63 2.97 -8.65
C THR A 58 -4.76 4.00 -9.77
N PRO A 59 -5.99 4.42 -10.14
CA PRO A 59 -6.14 5.63 -10.96
C PRO A 59 -5.58 6.85 -10.23
N GLY A 60 -5.31 7.92 -10.99
CA GLY A 60 -4.97 9.21 -10.42
C GLY A 60 -6.11 9.76 -9.56
N HIS A 61 -5.78 10.57 -8.55
CA HIS A 61 -6.76 11.10 -7.59
C HIS A 61 -7.91 11.87 -8.25
N SER A 62 -7.61 12.59 -9.33
CA SER A 62 -8.60 13.36 -10.12
C SER A 62 -9.16 12.58 -11.31
N CYS A 63 -8.91 11.27 -11.41
CA CYS A 63 -9.43 10.46 -12.51
C CYS A 63 -10.97 10.39 -12.44
N PRO A 64 -11.68 10.70 -13.54
CA PRO A 64 -13.15 10.63 -13.57
C PRO A 64 -13.66 9.19 -13.55
N THR A 65 -12.88 8.23 -14.04
CA THR A 65 -13.24 6.82 -14.05
C THR A 65 -12.98 6.19 -12.69
N LYS A 66 -14.00 5.50 -12.15
CA LYS A 66 -13.88 4.71 -10.92
C LYS A 66 -13.62 3.26 -11.28
N TYR A 67 -12.80 2.61 -10.46
CA TYR A 67 -12.39 1.22 -10.62
C TYR A 67 -12.71 0.47 -9.34
N SER A 68 -13.04 -0.82 -9.46
CA SER A 68 -13.29 -1.65 -8.30
C SER A 68 -11.98 -2.06 -7.60
N PRO A 69 -12.03 -2.47 -6.31
CA PRO A 69 -10.88 -3.04 -5.63
C PRO A 69 -10.27 -4.24 -6.37
N GLU A 70 -11.09 -5.05 -7.04
CA GLU A 70 -10.64 -6.20 -7.83
C GLU A 70 -9.87 -5.76 -9.09
N GLU A 71 -10.28 -4.68 -9.74
CA GLU A 71 -9.54 -4.11 -10.87
C GLU A 71 -8.18 -3.53 -10.42
N ILE A 72 -8.16 -2.81 -9.29
CA ILE A 72 -6.94 -2.31 -8.64
C ILE A 72 -6.01 -3.47 -8.27
N ALA A 73 -6.57 -4.53 -7.68
CA ALA A 73 -5.84 -5.73 -7.30
C ALA A 73 -5.24 -6.44 -8.51
N MET A 74 -6.03 -6.64 -9.57
CA MET A 74 -5.58 -7.27 -10.80
C MET A 74 -4.44 -6.48 -11.46
N ALA A 75 -4.57 -5.15 -11.56
CA ALA A 75 -3.55 -4.27 -12.12
C ALA A 75 -2.26 -4.31 -11.28
N THR A 76 -2.40 -4.24 -9.96
CA THR A 76 -1.27 -4.26 -9.00
C THR A 76 -0.52 -5.58 -9.06
N VAL A 77 -1.21 -6.71 -8.90
CA VAL A 77 -0.58 -8.04 -8.91
C VAL A 77 0.03 -8.34 -10.29
N THR A 78 -0.60 -7.90 -11.38
CA THR A 78 -0.04 -8.04 -12.73
C THR A 78 1.27 -7.26 -12.89
N ALA A 79 1.31 -6.00 -12.44
CA ALA A 79 2.52 -5.18 -12.52
C ALA A 79 3.68 -5.80 -11.73
N LEU A 80 3.42 -6.28 -10.51
CA LEU A 80 4.41 -6.97 -9.69
C LEU A 80 4.90 -8.26 -10.34
N ARG A 81 3.98 -9.12 -10.82
CA ARG A 81 4.32 -10.38 -11.53
C ARG A 81 5.21 -10.18 -12.76
N ARG A 82 5.10 -9.02 -13.41
CA ARG A 82 5.91 -8.69 -14.60
C ARG A 82 7.30 -8.15 -14.26
N THR A 83 7.57 -7.75 -13.03
CA THR A 83 8.75 -6.92 -12.72
C THR A 83 9.52 -7.33 -11.47
N VAL A 84 8.86 -7.88 -10.45
CA VAL A 84 9.48 -8.29 -9.19
C VAL A 84 10.02 -9.71 -9.34
N PRO A 85 11.29 -9.99 -9.00
CA PRO A 85 11.81 -11.36 -8.95
C PRO A 85 11.25 -12.14 -7.75
N PRO A 86 10.94 -13.46 -7.88
CA PRO A 86 10.49 -14.32 -6.78
C PRO A 86 11.40 -14.37 -5.54
N ALA A 87 12.68 -13.98 -5.67
CA ALA A 87 13.64 -13.96 -4.57
C ALA A 87 13.34 -12.89 -3.49
N VAL A 88 12.60 -11.82 -3.83
CA VAL A 88 12.19 -10.82 -2.84
C VAL A 88 11.23 -11.49 -1.85
N PRO A 89 11.39 -11.39 -0.53
CA PRO A 89 10.52 -12.10 0.42
C PRO A 89 9.13 -11.47 0.57
N GLY A 90 9.01 -10.14 0.37
CA GLY A 90 7.76 -9.45 0.59
C GLY A 90 7.64 -8.07 -0.04
N VAL A 91 6.40 -7.70 -0.30
CA VAL A 91 5.96 -6.38 -0.75
C VAL A 91 5.07 -5.78 0.33
N THR A 92 5.48 -4.63 0.87
CA THR A 92 4.81 -3.93 1.97
C THR A 92 4.25 -2.60 1.44
N PHE A 93 3.02 -2.59 0.93
CA PHE A 93 2.45 -1.43 0.25
C PHE A 93 2.40 -0.18 1.13
N LEU A 94 2.69 0.98 0.55
CA LEU A 94 2.33 2.27 1.13
C LEU A 94 0.85 2.55 0.87
N SER A 95 0.18 3.26 1.78
CA SER A 95 -1.23 3.61 1.61
C SER A 95 -1.45 4.80 0.67
N GLY A 96 -0.43 5.65 0.48
CA GLY A 96 -0.56 6.87 -0.31
C GLY A 96 -1.64 7.79 0.28
N GLY A 97 -2.53 8.30 -0.57
CA GLY A 97 -3.67 9.15 -0.20
C GLY A 97 -4.99 8.39 0.03
N GLN A 98 -4.98 7.06 0.02
CA GLN A 98 -6.17 6.25 0.29
C GLN A 98 -6.71 6.53 1.70
N SER A 99 -8.04 6.40 1.87
CA SER A 99 -8.61 6.35 3.21
C SER A 99 -8.11 5.13 3.98
N GLU A 100 -8.32 5.09 5.31
CA GLU A 100 -7.96 3.91 6.08
C GLU A 100 -8.69 2.69 5.52
N GLU A 101 -10.00 2.80 5.31
CA GLU A 101 -10.83 1.69 4.84
C GLU A 101 -10.51 1.26 3.41
N GLU A 102 -10.32 2.21 2.50
CA GLU A 102 -9.94 1.93 1.11
C GLU A 102 -8.62 1.14 1.03
N ALA A 103 -7.62 1.54 1.83
CA ALA A 103 -6.32 0.85 1.87
C ALA A 103 -6.44 -0.61 2.33
N SER A 104 -7.36 -0.91 3.25
CA SER A 104 -7.63 -2.29 3.70
C SER A 104 -8.40 -3.10 2.67
N ILE A 105 -9.42 -2.52 2.06
CA ILE A 105 -10.23 -3.19 1.03
C ILE A 105 -9.35 -3.54 -0.17
N ASN A 106 -8.51 -2.60 -0.64
CA ASN A 106 -7.60 -2.85 -1.75
C ASN A 106 -6.52 -3.88 -1.41
N LEU A 107 -5.94 -3.83 -0.20
CA LEU A 107 -4.98 -4.85 0.25
C LEU A 107 -5.63 -6.25 0.32
N ASN A 108 -6.86 -6.32 0.80
CA ASN A 108 -7.63 -7.57 0.85
C ASN A 108 -7.87 -8.11 -0.55
N ALA A 109 -8.34 -7.27 -1.49
CA ALA A 109 -8.53 -7.65 -2.88
C ALA A 109 -7.23 -8.11 -3.55
N ILE A 110 -6.11 -7.46 -3.24
CA ILE A 110 -4.77 -7.87 -3.69
C ILE A 110 -4.43 -9.28 -3.19
N ASN A 111 -4.82 -9.64 -1.95
CA ASN A 111 -4.61 -10.96 -1.35
C ASN A 111 -5.67 -12.01 -1.71
N THR A 112 -6.80 -11.62 -2.29
CA THR A 112 -7.79 -12.55 -2.88
C THR A 112 -7.69 -12.68 -4.40
N CYS A 113 -6.85 -11.86 -5.06
CA CYS A 113 -6.56 -11.96 -6.50
C CYS A 113 -6.18 -13.40 -6.92
N PRO A 114 -6.75 -13.94 -8.00
CA PRO A 114 -6.56 -15.35 -8.39
C PRO A 114 -5.19 -15.66 -9.02
N LEU A 115 -4.34 -14.66 -9.24
CA LEU A 115 -3.01 -14.85 -9.81
C LEU A 115 -2.00 -15.33 -8.77
N VAL A 116 -1.00 -16.11 -9.20
CA VAL A 116 0.09 -16.55 -8.32
C VAL A 116 0.89 -15.36 -7.81
N ARG A 117 1.20 -15.36 -6.50
CA ARG A 117 1.96 -14.33 -5.82
C ARG A 117 3.08 -15.01 -5.03
N PRO A 118 4.33 -15.04 -5.53
CA PRO A 118 5.43 -15.72 -4.86
C PRO A 118 6.04 -14.91 -3.70
N TRP A 119 5.40 -13.82 -3.31
CA TRP A 119 5.83 -12.90 -2.25
C TRP A 119 4.71 -12.75 -1.22
N ALA A 120 5.07 -12.45 0.03
CA ALA A 120 4.09 -11.90 0.96
C ALA A 120 3.62 -10.52 0.47
N LEU A 121 2.31 -10.28 0.45
CA LEU A 121 1.72 -8.98 0.10
C LEU A 121 1.04 -8.40 1.35
N THR A 122 1.67 -7.39 1.96
CA THR A 122 1.23 -6.81 3.23
C THR A 122 1.35 -5.29 3.22
N PHE A 123 1.22 -4.64 4.37
CA PHE A 123 1.15 -3.20 4.51
C PHE A 123 2.38 -2.60 5.20
N SER A 124 2.74 -1.38 4.78
CA SER A 124 3.62 -0.45 5.49
C SER A 124 2.91 0.91 5.52
N TYR A 125 1.92 1.02 6.41
CA TYR A 125 0.99 2.15 6.45
C TYR A 125 1.35 3.17 7.52
N GLY A 126 1.37 4.44 7.12
CA GLY A 126 1.36 5.59 8.01
C GLY A 126 -0.08 6.05 8.25
N ARG A 127 -0.55 6.97 7.40
CA ARG A 127 -1.89 7.58 7.52
C ARG A 127 -3.03 6.56 7.64
N ALA A 128 -3.05 5.51 6.81
CA ALA A 128 -4.10 4.50 6.82
C ALA A 128 -4.19 3.63 8.10
N LEU A 129 -3.25 3.81 9.03
CA LEU A 129 -3.19 3.13 10.32
C LEU A 129 -3.34 4.10 11.50
N GLN A 130 -3.11 5.40 11.27
CA GLN A 130 -2.99 6.41 12.33
C GLN A 130 -4.06 7.50 12.29
N ALA A 131 -4.80 7.67 11.18
CA ALA A 131 -5.69 8.82 11.02
C ALA A 131 -6.80 8.85 12.08
N SER A 132 -7.49 7.72 12.30
CA SER A 132 -8.54 7.63 13.33
C SER A 132 -7.95 7.72 14.74
N ALA A 133 -6.80 7.09 14.98
CA ALA A 133 -6.10 7.16 16.27
C ALA A 133 -5.70 8.60 16.65
N LEU A 134 -5.13 9.35 15.71
CA LEU A 134 -4.75 10.76 15.92
C LEU A 134 -5.99 11.65 16.13
N SER A 135 -7.07 11.39 15.39
CA SER A 135 -8.34 12.10 15.53
C SER A 135 -9.02 11.86 16.89
N ALA A 136 -8.92 10.63 17.42
CA ALA A 136 -9.37 10.27 18.75
C ALA A 136 -8.50 10.89 19.84
N TRP A 137 -7.17 10.88 19.65
CA TRP A 137 -6.22 11.39 20.64
C TRP A 137 -6.34 12.90 20.86
N ARG A 138 -6.37 13.70 19.79
CA ARG A 138 -6.42 15.18 19.82
C ARG A 138 -5.31 15.85 20.66
N GLY A 139 -4.20 15.14 20.88
CA GLY A 139 -3.11 15.62 21.73
C GLY A 139 -3.42 15.61 23.23
N GLN A 140 -4.55 15.03 23.66
CA GLN A 140 -4.98 15.01 25.05
C GLN A 140 -4.62 13.68 25.71
N LYS A 141 -3.89 13.73 26.83
CA LYS A 141 -3.43 12.53 27.54
C LYS A 141 -4.58 11.62 27.96
N ASP A 142 -5.71 12.20 28.33
CA ASP A 142 -6.90 11.46 28.78
C ASP A 142 -7.57 10.65 27.66
N ASN A 143 -7.25 10.94 26.39
CA ASN A 143 -7.76 10.20 25.22
C ASN A 143 -6.81 9.10 24.73
N ALA A 144 -5.74 8.79 25.48
CA ALA A 144 -4.74 7.82 25.05
C ALA A 144 -5.33 6.42 24.81
N ASP A 145 -6.28 6.00 25.65
CA ASP A 145 -6.92 4.68 25.51
C ASP A 145 -7.81 4.63 24.27
N ALA A 146 -8.62 5.66 24.03
CA ALA A 146 -9.47 5.76 22.83
C ALA A 146 -8.63 5.78 21.54
N ALA A 147 -7.49 6.48 21.54
CA ALA A 147 -6.58 6.49 20.40
C ALA A 147 -5.93 5.12 20.15
N THR A 148 -5.58 4.42 21.23
CA THR A 148 -5.01 3.07 21.16
C THR A 148 -6.03 2.08 20.59
N GLU A 149 -7.29 2.17 21.01
CA GLU A 149 -8.38 1.33 20.50
C GLU A 149 -8.55 1.47 18.98
N GLU A 150 -8.59 2.70 18.47
CA GLU A 150 -8.69 2.96 17.02
C GLU A 150 -7.47 2.44 16.25
N PHE A 151 -6.26 2.61 16.80
CA PHE A 151 -5.04 2.07 16.18
C PHE A 151 -5.07 0.53 16.12
N VAL A 152 -5.43 -0.13 17.22
CA VAL A 152 -5.52 -1.61 17.30
C VAL A 152 -6.55 -2.13 16.31
N LYS A 153 -7.73 -1.51 16.25
CA LYS A 153 -8.77 -1.85 15.27
C LYS A 153 -8.23 -1.79 13.84
N ARG A 154 -7.53 -0.71 13.47
CA ARG A 154 -6.92 -0.60 12.13
C ARG A 154 -5.81 -1.63 11.91
N ALA A 155 -5.01 -1.94 12.91
CA ALA A 155 -3.97 -2.97 12.81
C ALA A 155 -4.55 -4.37 12.59
N GLU A 156 -5.62 -4.74 13.30
CA GLU A 156 -6.32 -6.02 13.15
C GLU A 156 -6.96 -6.14 11.76
N VAL A 157 -7.66 -5.10 11.31
CA VAL A 157 -8.27 -5.05 9.97
C VAL A 157 -7.21 -5.25 8.88
N ASN A 158 -6.10 -4.52 8.95
CA ASN A 158 -5.01 -4.66 7.97
C ASN A 158 -4.33 -6.02 8.05
N GLY A 159 -4.23 -6.61 9.25
CA GLY A 159 -3.76 -7.98 9.46
C GLY A 159 -4.64 -9.01 8.75
N LEU A 160 -5.96 -8.88 8.84
CA LEU A 160 -6.91 -9.72 8.11
C LEU A 160 -6.83 -9.49 6.59
N ALA A 161 -6.70 -8.24 6.16
CA ALA A 161 -6.56 -7.89 4.74
C ALA A 161 -5.30 -8.49 4.11
N ALA A 162 -4.17 -8.51 4.84
CA ALA A 162 -2.94 -9.17 4.40
C ALA A 162 -3.10 -10.70 4.24
N LEU A 163 -4.12 -11.30 4.85
CA LEU A 163 -4.47 -12.72 4.70
C LEU A 163 -5.59 -12.96 3.67
N GLY A 164 -6.15 -11.91 3.06
CA GLY A 164 -7.32 -12.02 2.18
C GLY A 164 -8.60 -12.43 2.92
N LYS A 165 -8.70 -12.12 4.22
CA LYS A 165 -9.80 -12.52 5.11
C LYS A 165 -10.59 -11.33 5.67
N TYR A 166 -10.31 -10.13 5.19
CA TYR A 166 -11.09 -8.96 5.59
C TYR A 166 -12.39 -8.91 4.79
N GLU A 167 -13.49 -9.16 5.49
CA GLU A 167 -14.84 -8.91 5.00
C GLU A 167 -15.18 -7.50 5.48
N GLY A 168 -15.16 -6.53 4.56
CA GLY A 168 -15.31 -5.10 4.88
C GLY A 168 -16.43 -4.84 5.89
N SER A 169 -16.25 -3.84 6.76
CA SER A 169 -17.23 -3.52 7.81
C SER A 169 -18.61 -3.12 7.29
N GLY A 170 -18.75 -2.88 5.98
CA GLY A 170 -19.95 -2.32 5.35
C GLY A 170 -20.18 -0.85 5.70
N ASP A 171 -19.35 -0.27 6.56
CA ASP A 171 -19.51 1.08 7.10
C ASP A 171 -18.32 1.95 6.68
N ASN A 172 -18.46 2.58 5.51
CA ASN A 172 -17.54 3.61 5.02
C ASN A 172 -17.81 4.99 5.66
N SER A 173 -18.67 5.05 6.68
CA SER A 173 -19.01 6.30 7.36
C SER A 173 -18.01 6.60 8.49
N GLY A 174 -17.70 7.89 8.69
CA GLY A 174 -16.78 8.35 9.74
C GLY A 174 -15.32 8.53 9.29
N ALA A 175 -14.40 8.64 10.25
CA ALA A 175 -13.01 9.04 10.01
C ALA A 175 -12.24 8.06 9.12
N ALA A 176 -12.52 6.76 9.23
CA ALA A 176 -11.84 5.71 8.46
C ALA A 176 -12.14 5.77 6.95
N GLY A 177 -13.29 6.32 6.55
CA GLY A 177 -13.69 6.46 5.15
C GLY A 177 -13.19 7.73 4.47
N GLN A 178 -12.62 8.69 5.22
CA GLN A 178 -12.18 9.97 4.67
C GLN A 178 -10.88 9.81 3.88
N SER A 179 -10.82 10.41 2.69
CA SER A 179 -9.59 10.44 1.90
C SER A 179 -8.48 11.12 2.70
N LEU A 180 -7.30 10.50 2.70
CA LEU A 180 -6.12 11.02 3.40
C LEU A 180 -5.17 11.74 2.44
N TYR A 181 -5.60 11.97 1.20
CA TYR A 181 -4.83 12.65 0.17
C TYR A 181 -4.57 14.12 0.53
N VAL A 182 -3.35 14.57 0.22
CA VAL A 182 -2.92 15.97 0.35
C VAL A 182 -2.28 16.35 -0.98
N ALA A 183 -2.88 17.30 -1.70
CA ALA A 183 -2.39 17.71 -3.02
C ALA A 183 -1.01 18.36 -2.94
N ASN A 184 -0.15 18.08 -3.93
CA ASN A 184 1.21 18.63 -3.99
C ASN A 184 2.02 18.36 -2.72
N HIS A 185 1.83 17.21 -2.08
CA HIS A 185 2.59 16.87 -0.89
C HIS A 185 4.07 16.71 -1.29
N ALA A 186 4.88 17.70 -0.95
CA ALA A 186 6.33 17.61 -1.07
C ALA A 186 6.84 16.83 0.15
N TYR A 187 7.48 15.69 -0.12
CA TYR A 187 8.25 14.92 0.87
C TYR A 187 9.58 15.62 1.19
#